data_AF-A0A0Q5E4G5-F1
#
_entry.id   AF-A0A0Q5E4G5-F1
#
_cell.length_a   1.000
_cell.length_b   1.000
_cell.length_c   1.000
_cell.angle_alpha   90.00
_cell.angle_beta   90.00
_cell.angle_gamma   90.00
#
_symmetry.space_group_name_H-M   'P 1'
#
loop_
_entity.id
_entity.type
_entity.pdbx_description
1 polymer ?
#
loop_
_entity_poly.entity_id
_entity_poly.type
_entity_poly.pdbx_seq_one_letter_code
_entity_poly.pdbx_strand_id
1 'polypeptide(L)'
;MTLREPAAQTLRPQPEQAADFTSYLPERHTAPQSWYASVATARMHWYDLIAGFPERPDIHDPIGRYQRRMQFELEAVASMHHLFFVLTRTPVRFDTAAAVHWGFFSLKLTLPLLVGAEQRRDSITFELTVPFAATLKKPTVKLTANFVTLNWGGLVETFSIHDILQAHAPDKVPCQVVYVGTTFDPEAQLSRARLPALQKLHARHKEDLDTLLLVQQFDIDVRCASGDPASMPHNAHPRAAAILQGERMELLAAALIRHFEGPASATRKPQERQARRERVTAAQQANNLVQFTLDLQWPDIGAYDRIGSGPVAPASRHLLSCFVADGDVVVAAMTPPEPPVGTRLRH
;
A
#
# COMPACT_ATOMS: atom_id res chain seq x y z
N MET A 1 -25.80 -35.83 -57.87
CA MET A 1 -25.73 -34.55 -57.15
C MET A 1 -24.62 -34.65 -56.12
N THR A 2 -23.45 -34.10 -56.41
CA THR A 2 -22.29 -34.06 -55.52
C THR A 2 -22.01 -32.59 -55.21
N LEU A 3 -22.32 -32.16 -53.99
CA LEU A 3 -22.02 -30.82 -53.50
C LEU A 3 -20.52 -30.76 -53.16
N ARG A 4 -19.78 -29.88 -53.83
CA ARG A 4 -18.42 -29.48 -53.44
C ARG A 4 -18.53 -28.44 -52.33
N GLU A 5 -18.05 -28.77 -51.14
CA GLU A 5 -17.82 -27.84 -50.04
C GLU A 5 -16.56 -27.01 -50.36
N PRO A 6 -16.60 -25.66 -50.35
CA PRO A 6 -15.39 -24.86 -50.47
C PRO A 6 -14.67 -24.84 -49.12
N ALA A 7 -13.38 -25.16 -49.14
CA ALA A 7 -12.50 -25.07 -47.99
C ALA A 7 -12.51 -23.65 -47.39
N ALA A 8 -12.67 -23.57 -46.07
CA ALA A 8 -12.63 -22.32 -45.32
C ALA A 8 -11.30 -21.59 -45.59
N GLN A 9 -11.40 -20.37 -46.12
CA GLN A 9 -10.25 -19.48 -46.24
C GLN A 9 -9.78 -19.12 -44.84
N THR A 10 -8.57 -19.55 -44.49
CA THR A 10 -7.87 -19.10 -43.29
C THR A 10 -7.59 -17.61 -43.45
N LEU A 11 -8.36 -16.78 -42.73
CA LEU A 11 -8.13 -15.34 -42.59
C LEU A 11 -6.69 -15.12 -42.11
N ARG A 12 -5.81 -14.67 -43.02
CA ARG A 12 -4.52 -14.10 -42.63
C ARG A 12 -4.82 -12.75 -41.98
N PRO A 13 -4.31 -12.47 -40.76
CA PRO A 13 -4.46 -11.14 -40.17
C PRO A 13 -3.80 -10.10 -41.08
N GLN A 14 -4.52 -9.02 -41.37
CA GLN A 14 -4.02 -7.92 -42.19
C GLN A 14 -2.79 -7.26 -41.51
N PRO A 15 -1.74 -6.89 -42.27
CA PRO A 15 -0.54 -6.26 -41.72
C PRO A 15 -0.81 -4.93 -41.01
N GLU A 16 -1.91 -4.23 -41.32
CA GLU A 16 -2.32 -3.00 -40.63
C GLU A 16 -2.74 -3.24 -39.18
N GLN A 17 -3.27 -4.42 -38.83
CA GLN A 17 -3.57 -4.77 -37.43
C GLN A 17 -2.32 -5.10 -36.63
N ALA A 18 -1.24 -5.55 -37.28
CA ALA A 18 0.04 -5.83 -36.62
C ALA A 18 0.85 -4.55 -36.31
N ALA A 19 0.70 -3.51 -37.14
CA ALA A 19 1.36 -2.22 -36.93
C ALA A 19 0.85 -1.45 -35.70
N ASP A 20 -0.39 -1.71 -35.25
CA ASP A 20 -1.01 -1.02 -34.11
C ASP A 20 -0.62 -1.62 -32.74
N PHE A 21 0.09 -2.76 -32.71
CA PHE A 21 0.55 -3.36 -31.44
C PHE A 21 1.93 -2.84 -30.99
N THR A 22 2.79 -2.43 -31.92
CA THR A 22 4.14 -1.93 -31.62
C THR A 22 4.20 -0.41 -31.45
N SER A 23 3.20 0.32 -31.96
CA SER A 23 3.07 1.78 -31.91
C SER A 23 2.97 2.36 -30.50
N TYR A 24 2.81 1.52 -29.46
CA TYR A 24 2.68 1.96 -28.06
C TYR A 24 3.75 1.39 -27.12
N LEU A 25 4.83 0.82 -27.66
CA LEU A 25 6.02 0.52 -26.87
C LEU A 25 6.70 1.83 -26.48
N PRO A 26 7.22 1.95 -25.23
CA PRO A 26 7.85 3.18 -24.80
C PRO A 26 9.16 3.42 -25.55
N GLU A 27 9.39 4.66 -25.95
CA GLU A 27 10.69 5.11 -26.42
C GLU A 27 11.65 5.24 -25.23
N ARG A 28 12.91 4.86 -25.44
CA ARG A 28 13.89 4.80 -24.36
C ARG A 28 15.19 5.45 -24.76
N HIS A 29 15.92 5.91 -23.75
CA HIS A 29 17.29 6.38 -23.92
C HIS A 29 18.28 5.23 -23.76
N THR A 30 19.36 5.28 -24.53
CA THR A 30 20.51 4.38 -24.40
C THR A 30 21.54 4.88 -23.39
N ALA A 31 21.40 6.12 -22.90
CA ALA A 31 22.29 6.67 -21.88
C ALA A 31 22.06 6.00 -20.52
N PRO A 32 23.12 5.79 -19.71
CA PRO A 32 23.00 5.20 -18.39
C PRO A 32 22.11 6.03 -17.46
N GLN A 33 21.23 5.36 -16.71
CA GLN A 33 20.30 5.99 -15.78
C GLN A 33 20.69 5.72 -14.33
N SER A 34 20.46 6.71 -13.46
CA SER A 34 20.43 6.55 -12.01
C SER A 34 19.14 7.15 -11.47
N TRP A 35 18.46 6.46 -10.55
CA TRP A 35 17.17 6.92 -10.04
C TRP A 35 17.22 7.31 -8.57
N TYR A 36 16.42 8.30 -8.19
CA TYR A 36 16.09 8.58 -6.79
C TYR A 36 14.58 8.46 -6.62
N ALA A 37 14.14 7.46 -5.85
CA ALA A 37 12.73 7.20 -5.62
C ALA A 37 12.35 7.56 -4.19
N SER A 38 11.36 8.42 -4.04
CA SER A 38 10.81 8.84 -2.74
C SER A 38 9.32 8.53 -2.66
N VAL A 39 8.83 8.29 -1.46
CA VAL A 39 7.39 8.14 -1.22
C VAL A 39 6.69 9.48 -1.48
N ALA A 40 5.80 9.50 -2.46
CA ALA A 40 5.02 10.68 -2.83
C ALA A 40 3.76 10.78 -1.96
N THR A 41 3.04 9.67 -1.83
CA THR A 41 1.87 9.54 -0.96
C THR A 41 1.81 8.14 -0.37
N ALA A 42 1.25 8.02 0.82
CA ALA A 42 1.06 6.74 1.48
C ALA A 42 -0.28 6.70 2.23
N ARG A 43 -0.97 5.57 2.15
CA ARG A 43 -2.26 5.34 2.83
C ARG A 43 -2.31 3.97 3.45
N MET A 44 -2.85 3.92 4.67
CA MET A 44 -3.04 2.68 5.41
C MET A 44 -4.50 2.23 5.30
N HIS A 45 -4.70 0.95 5.08
CA HIS A 45 -6.02 0.30 5.07
C HIS A 45 -5.99 -0.91 6.00
N TRP A 46 -7.08 -1.15 6.72
CA TRP A 46 -7.16 -2.32 7.59
C TRP A 46 -7.67 -3.53 6.80
N TYR A 47 -6.76 -4.43 6.44
CA TYR A 47 -7.03 -5.58 5.55
C TYR A 47 -8.06 -6.54 6.13
N ASP A 48 -8.06 -6.79 7.43
CA ASP A 48 -8.99 -7.74 8.06
C ASP A 48 -10.45 -7.33 7.89
N LEU A 49 -10.70 -6.02 7.78
CA LEU A 49 -12.02 -5.55 7.44
C LEU A 49 -12.38 -6.05 6.03
N ILE A 50 -11.50 -5.88 5.04
CA ILE A 50 -11.72 -6.29 3.65
C ILE A 50 -11.87 -7.81 3.51
N ALA A 51 -11.00 -8.58 4.16
CA ALA A 51 -11.00 -10.04 4.10
C ALA A 51 -12.22 -10.68 4.79
N GLY A 52 -12.81 -10.00 5.78
CA GLY A 52 -13.95 -10.49 6.55
C GLY A 52 -15.33 -10.03 6.07
N PHE A 53 -15.44 -9.27 4.97
CA PHE A 53 -16.72 -8.65 4.58
C PHE A 53 -17.72 -9.60 3.91
N PRO A 54 -19.03 -9.34 4.09
CA PRO A 54 -20.04 -9.82 3.14
C PRO A 54 -19.78 -9.20 1.76
N GLU A 55 -20.10 -9.92 0.68
CA GLU A 55 -19.82 -9.48 -0.71
C GLU A 55 -20.44 -8.11 -1.08
N ARG A 56 -21.43 -7.63 -0.31
CA ARG A 56 -22.08 -6.33 -0.50
C ARG A 56 -22.29 -5.61 0.85
N PRO A 57 -21.45 -4.62 1.19
CA PRO A 57 -21.67 -3.75 2.34
C PRO A 57 -22.98 -2.96 2.23
N ASP A 58 -23.70 -2.80 3.34
CA ASP A 58 -24.91 -1.96 3.38
C ASP A 58 -24.54 -0.47 3.41
N ILE A 59 -24.80 0.24 2.32
CA ILE A 59 -24.50 1.67 2.19
C ILE A 59 -25.40 2.58 3.06
N HIS A 60 -26.48 2.04 3.62
CA HIS A 60 -27.32 2.78 4.56
C HIS A 60 -26.76 2.73 5.99
N ASP A 61 -25.92 1.75 6.30
CA ASP A 61 -25.17 1.67 7.54
C ASP A 61 -23.89 2.54 7.45
N PRO A 62 -23.63 3.45 8.41
CA PRO A 62 -22.36 4.16 8.51
C PRO A 62 -21.12 3.27 8.43
N ILE A 63 -21.16 2.06 9.01
CA ILE A 63 -20.05 1.10 8.90
C ILE A 63 -19.94 0.61 7.45
N GLY A 64 -21.02 0.18 6.82
CA GLY A 64 -20.98 -0.29 5.43
C GLY A 64 -20.53 0.80 4.44
N ARG A 65 -20.83 2.08 4.69
CA ARG A 65 -20.25 3.21 3.92
C ARG A 65 -18.74 3.32 4.08
N TYR A 66 -18.24 3.20 5.32
CA TYR A 66 -16.80 3.20 5.60
C TYR A 66 -16.10 2.08 4.83
N GLN A 67 -16.67 0.87 4.85
CA GLN A 67 -16.14 -0.30 4.16
C GLN A 67 -16.15 -0.10 2.63
N ARG A 68 -17.25 0.41 2.07
CA ARG A 68 -17.35 0.68 0.64
C ARG A 68 -16.35 1.73 0.16
N ARG A 69 -16.10 2.77 0.96
CA ARG A 69 -15.08 3.78 0.67
C ARG A 69 -13.69 3.14 0.58
N MET A 70 -13.32 2.30 1.54
CA MET A 70 -12.04 1.59 1.54
C MET A 70 -11.88 0.69 0.30
N GLN A 71 -12.95 -0.05 -0.06
CA GLN A 71 -12.92 -0.88 -1.27
C GLN A 71 -12.74 -0.04 -2.54
N PHE A 72 -13.45 1.08 -2.66
CA PHE A 72 -13.32 1.99 -3.79
C PHE A 72 -11.91 2.58 -3.91
N GLU A 73 -11.29 2.96 -2.79
CA GLU A 73 -9.92 3.45 -2.76
C GLU A 73 -8.93 2.39 -3.27
N LEU A 74 -9.09 1.12 -2.86
CA LEU A 74 -8.26 0.02 -3.34
C LEU A 74 -8.52 -0.34 -4.81
N GLU A 75 -9.78 -0.28 -5.26
CA GLU A 75 -10.14 -0.45 -6.68
C GLU A 75 -9.51 0.64 -7.55
N ALA A 76 -9.49 1.89 -7.07
CA ALA A 76 -8.91 3.02 -7.79
C ALA A 76 -7.39 2.90 -7.98
N VAL A 77 -6.68 2.21 -7.08
CA VAL A 77 -5.23 1.96 -7.19
C VAL A 77 -4.90 0.61 -7.84
N ALA A 78 -5.88 -0.26 -8.10
CA ALA A 78 -5.64 -1.60 -8.65
C ALA A 78 -5.13 -1.57 -10.11
N SER A 79 -5.50 -0.54 -10.87
CA SER A 79 -4.96 -0.29 -12.21
C SER A 79 -3.68 0.54 -12.19
N MET A 80 -3.31 1.09 -11.03
CA MET A 80 -2.12 1.91 -10.86
C MET A 80 -0.95 1.02 -10.48
N HIS A 81 0.23 1.31 -11.02
CA HIS A 81 1.47 0.67 -10.59
C HIS A 81 1.95 1.35 -9.29
N HIS A 82 1.26 1.10 -8.18
CA HIS A 82 1.71 1.46 -6.84
C HIS A 82 2.33 0.24 -6.14
N LEU A 83 3.05 0.49 -5.05
CA LEU A 83 3.54 -0.56 -4.18
C LEU A 83 2.65 -0.65 -2.94
N PHE A 84 2.55 -1.84 -2.36
CA PHE A 84 1.92 -1.99 -1.05
C PHE A 84 2.75 -2.84 -0.12
N PHE A 85 2.74 -2.52 1.17
CA PHE A 85 3.25 -3.38 2.22
C PHE A 85 2.09 -4.03 2.96
N VAL A 86 2.22 -5.31 3.27
CA VAL A 86 1.38 -5.95 4.29
C VAL A 86 2.11 -5.80 5.60
N LEU A 87 1.42 -5.19 6.56
CA LEU A 87 1.91 -4.97 7.90
C LEU A 87 1.12 -5.83 8.88
N THR A 88 1.78 -6.31 9.91
CA THR A 88 1.12 -6.94 11.06
C THR A 88 1.30 -6.14 12.32
N ARG A 89 0.32 -6.22 13.20
CA ARG A 89 0.41 -5.65 14.55
C ARG A 89 -0.39 -6.48 15.54
N THR A 90 -0.13 -6.27 16.83
CA THR A 90 -0.96 -6.86 17.89
C THR A 90 -2.42 -6.41 17.73
N PRO A 91 -3.41 -7.32 17.83
CA PRO A 91 -4.82 -6.97 17.70
C PRO A 91 -5.24 -5.97 18.76
N VAL A 92 -6.02 -4.97 18.35
CA VAL A 92 -6.68 -4.03 19.28
C VAL A 92 -8.15 -3.94 18.94
N ARG A 93 -9.00 -4.09 19.95
CA ARG A 93 -10.46 -3.98 19.83
C ARG A 93 -10.99 -3.00 20.86
N PHE A 94 -12.15 -2.41 20.62
CA PHE A 94 -12.87 -1.69 21.67
C PHE A 94 -13.47 -2.71 22.66
N ASP A 95 -13.35 -2.43 23.96
CA ASP A 95 -14.05 -3.19 24.99
C ASP A 95 -15.53 -2.75 25.02
N THR A 96 -16.41 -3.52 24.38
CA THR A 96 -17.83 -3.20 24.31
C THR A 96 -18.58 -3.46 25.62
N ALA A 97 -17.98 -4.18 26.57
CA ALA A 97 -18.55 -4.42 27.88
C ALA A 97 -18.22 -3.29 28.87
N ALA A 98 -17.16 -2.52 28.61
CA ALA A 98 -16.77 -1.37 29.42
C ALA A 98 -17.48 -0.08 28.98
N ALA A 99 -17.71 0.82 29.94
CA ALA A 99 -18.31 2.12 29.67
C ALA A 99 -17.29 3.10 29.05
N VAL A 100 -17.77 3.93 28.12
CA VAL A 100 -17.02 5.12 27.67
C VAL A 100 -17.07 6.20 28.73
N HIS A 101 -15.96 6.95 28.88
CA HIS A 101 -15.88 8.02 29.86
C HIS A 101 -15.69 9.37 29.16
N TRP A 102 -16.20 10.41 29.80
CA TRP A 102 -16.09 11.79 29.33
C TRP A 102 -15.41 12.65 30.38
N GLY A 103 -14.52 13.53 29.94
CA GLY A 103 -14.01 14.60 30.80
C GLY A 103 -15.14 15.52 31.26
N PHE A 104 -15.11 15.91 32.54
CA PHE A 104 -16.20 16.62 33.21
C PHE A 104 -16.59 17.98 32.56
N PHE A 105 -15.65 18.65 31.88
CA PHE A 105 -15.87 19.94 31.20
C PHE A 105 -15.33 19.99 29.77
N SER A 106 -15.08 18.85 29.13
CA SER A 106 -14.41 18.80 27.83
C SER A 106 -14.98 17.71 26.95
N LEU A 107 -14.72 17.82 25.65
CA LEU A 107 -14.99 16.74 24.70
C LEU A 107 -13.87 15.69 24.67
N LYS A 108 -13.13 15.55 25.79
CA LYS A 108 -12.20 14.45 25.99
C LYS A 108 -12.99 13.16 26.19
N LEU A 109 -12.92 12.29 25.20
CA LEU A 109 -13.54 10.98 25.16
C LEU A 109 -12.48 9.94 25.49
N THR A 110 -12.77 9.08 26.46
CA THR A 110 -11.98 7.91 26.78
C THR A 110 -12.71 6.66 26.31
N LEU A 111 -12.09 5.95 25.36
CA LEU A 111 -12.58 4.68 24.82
C LEU A 111 -11.82 3.52 25.47
N PRO A 112 -12.52 2.51 26.01
CA PRO A 112 -11.89 1.34 26.58
C PRO A 112 -11.45 0.37 25.48
N LEU A 113 -10.28 -0.25 25.65
CA LEU A 113 -9.61 -1.09 24.67
C LEU A 113 -9.27 -2.48 25.24
N LEU A 114 -9.21 -3.47 24.36
CA LEU A 114 -8.64 -4.79 24.59
C LEU A 114 -7.45 -4.96 23.64
N VAL A 115 -6.29 -5.31 24.19
CA VAL A 115 -5.03 -5.42 23.45
C VAL A 115 -4.50 -6.86 23.50
N GLY A 116 -4.21 -7.41 22.32
CA GLY A 116 -3.65 -8.74 22.14
C GLY A 116 -4.66 -9.88 22.30
N ALA A 117 -4.19 -11.09 22.03
CA ALA A 117 -4.98 -12.31 22.18
C ALA A 117 -5.44 -12.54 23.64
N GLU A 118 -4.65 -12.07 24.62
CA GLU A 118 -4.99 -12.12 26.05
C GLU A 118 -6.06 -11.10 26.47
N GLN A 119 -6.51 -10.22 25.55
CA GLN A 119 -7.50 -9.18 25.79
C GLN A 119 -7.15 -8.29 27.00
N ARG A 120 -5.87 -7.89 27.09
CA ARG A 120 -5.43 -7.00 28.18
C ARG A 120 -6.17 -5.66 28.07
N ARG A 121 -6.84 -5.27 29.15
CA ARG A 121 -7.57 -4.00 29.22
C ARG A 121 -6.61 -2.81 29.16
N ASP A 122 -6.95 -1.85 28.32
CA ASP A 122 -6.28 -0.56 28.19
C ASP A 122 -7.34 0.51 27.86
N SER A 123 -6.93 1.76 27.63
CA SER A 123 -7.80 2.82 27.16
C SER A 123 -7.06 3.78 26.24
N ILE A 124 -7.83 4.54 25.47
CA ILE A 124 -7.33 5.67 24.69
C ILE A 124 -8.19 6.89 25.01
N THR A 125 -7.53 8.02 25.30
CA THR A 125 -8.22 9.28 25.56
C THR A 125 -7.77 10.31 24.54
N PHE A 126 -8.73 10.97 23.90
CA PHE A 126 -8.48 12.01 22.92
C PHE A 126 -9.59 13.05 22.97
N GLU A 127 -9.29 14.24 22.47
CA GLU A 127 -10.22 15.37 22.46
C GLU A 127 -10.94 15.43 21.11
N LEU A 128 -12.28 15.50 21.15
CA LEU A 128 -13.08 15.64 19.94
C LEU A 128 -13.26 17.10 19.57
N THR A 129 -13.14 17.38 18.28
CA THR A 129 -13.55 18.67 17.69
C THR A 129 -14.98 18.55 17.21
N VAL A 130 -15.84 19.50 17.58
CA VAL A 130 -17.25 19.54 17.10
C VAL A 130 -17.25 19.82 15.59
N PRO A 131 -17.79 18.92 14.76
CA PRO A 131 -17.91 19.17 13.32
C PRO A 131 -18.84 20.33 13.03
N PHE A 132 -18.58 21.09 11.96
CA PHE A 132 -19.41 22.23 11.56
C PHE A 132 -20.89 21.84 11.31
N ALA A 133 -21.12 20.64 10.75
CA ALA A 133 -22.46 20.12 10.46
C ALA A 133 -23.16 19.44 11.67
N ALA A 134 -22.56 19.48 12.87
CA ALA A 134 -23.13 18.88 14.06
C ALA A 134 -24.35 19.68 14.56
N THR A 135 -25.40 18.97 14.97
CA THR A 135 -26.56 19.59 15.63
C THR A 135 -26.52 19.40 17.15
N LEU A 136 -25.66 18.50 17.65
CA LEU A 136 -25.38 18.29 19.06
C LEU A 136 -23.99 18.81 19.43
N LYS A 137 -23.84 19.38 20.63
CA LYS A 137 -22.54 19.79 21.17
C LYS A 137 -21.68 18.61 21.66
N LYS A 138 -22.31 17.47 21.93
CA LYS A 138 -21.68 16.24 22.42
C LYS A 138 -22.34 15.06 21.71
N PRO A 139 -21.57 14.15 21.08
CA PRO A 139 -22.16 13.05 20.32
C PRO A 139 -22.59 11.91 21.23
N THR A 140 -23.59 11.15 20.78
CA THR A 140 -23.85 9.82 21.33
C THR A 140 -22.82 8.84 20.75
N VAL A 141 -22.20 8.03 21.61
CA VAL A 141 -21.15 7.08 21.23
C VAL A 141 -21.73 5.68 21.19
N LYS A 142 -21.50 4.96 20.10
CA LYS A 142 -21.76 3.52 19.98
C LYS A 142 -20.46 2.80 19.66
N LEU A 143 -20.19 1.72 20.37
CA LEU A 143 -19.01 0.88 20.16
C LEU A 143 -19.43 -0.49 19.62
N THR A 144 -18.65 -0.95 18.65
CA THR A 144 -18.49 -2.36 18.29
C THR A 144 -17.03 -2.72 18.52
N ALA A 145 -16.66 -4.00 18.44
CA ALA A 145 -15.26 -4.41 18.63
C ALA A 145 -14.28 -3.67 17.69
N ASN A 146 -14.71 -3.33 16.47
CA ASN A 146 -13.83 -2.74 15.44
C ASN A 146 -14.10 -1.26 15.18
N PHE A 147 -15.26 -0.72 15.57
CA PHE A 147 -15.71 0.61 15.19
C PHE A 147 -16.27 1.40 16.37
N VAL A 148 -15.99 2.70 16.36
CA VAL A 148 -16.70 3.71 17.13
C VAL A 148 -17.54 4.56 16.19
N THR A 149 -18.81 4.72 16.52
CA THR A 149 -19.74 5.62 15.81
C THR A 149 -20.10 6.78 16.71
N LEU A 150 -19.82 7.99 16.25
CA LEU A 150 -20.13 9.26 16.89
C LEU A 150 -21.34 9.89 16.19
N ASN A 151 -22.48 9.95 16.89
CA ASN A 151 -23.69 10.57 16.38
C ASN A 151 -23.84 11.97 16.95
N TRP A 152 -23.58 12.97 16.10
CA TRP A 152 -23.70 14.40 16.40
C TRP A 152 -25.10 14.96 16.08
N GLY A 153 -26.10 14.10 15.92
CA GLY A 153 -27.46 14.43 15.51
C GLY A 153 -27.59 14.43 13.98
N GLY A 154 -27.39 15.58 13.34
CA GLY A 154 -27.47 15.73 11.87
C GLY A 154 -26.30 15.09 11.10
N LEU A 155 -25.25 14.69 11.80
CA LEU A 155 -24.05 14.06 11.25
C LEU A 155 -23.70 12.81 12.05
N VAL A 156 -23.35 11.74 11.34
CA VAL A 156 -22.87 10.50 11.94
C VAL A 156 -21.50 10.18 11.35
N GLU A 157 -20.50 10.11 12.22
CA GLU A 157 -19.13 9.74 11.87
C GLU A 157 -18.83 8.34 12.41
N THR A 158 -18.12 7.55 11.62
CA THR A 158 -17.71 6.20 12.00
C THR A 158 -16.22 6.07 11.74
N PHE A 159 -15.51 5.63 12.77
CA PHE A 159 -14.07 5.40 12.76
C PHE A 159 -13.82 3.96 13.15
N SER A 160 -12.90 3.30 12.45
CA SER A 160 -12.35 2.05 12.89
C SER A 160 -11.41 2.27 14.09
N ILE A 161 -11.16 1.24 14.89
CA ILE A 161 -10.13 1.29 15.93
C ILE A 161 -8.76 1.61 15.32
N HIS A 162 -8.50 1.19 14.08
CA HIS A 162 -7.28 1.57 13.36
C HIS A 162 -7.17 3.08 13.17
N ASP A 163 -8.22 3.76 12.70
CA ASP A 163 -8.20 5.23 12.51
C ASP A 163 -7.93 5.96 13.82
N ILE A 164 -8.56 5.52 14.90
CA ILE A 164 -8.40 6.10 16.24
C ILE A 164 -6.97 5.91 16.75
N LEU A 165 -6.40 4.71 16.58
CA LEU A 165 -5.01 4.45 16.96
C LEU A 165 -4.04 5.25 16.10
N GLN A 166 -4.28 5.37 14.79
CA GLN A 166 -3.46 6.17 13.88
C GLN A 166 -3.41 7.63 14.25
N ALA A 167 -4.56 8.22 14.56
CA ALA A 167 -4.64 9.63 14.88
C ALA A 167 -4.16 9.96 16.31
N HIS A 168 -4.31 9.04 17.27
CA HIS A 168 -4.23 9.41 18.69
C HIS A 168 -3.32 8.53 19.57
N ALA A 169 -2.94 7.33 19.13
CA ALA A 169 -2.04 6.45 19.90
C ALA A 169 -1.15 5.56 19.01
N PRO A 170 -0.37 6.15 18.11
CA PRO A 170 0.44 5.42 17.15
C PRO A 170 1.52 4.53 17.79
N ASP A 171 2.18 5.01 18.84
CA ASP A 171 3.23 4.27 19.54
C ASP A 171 2.70 3.02 20.28
N LYS A 172 1.37 2.91 20.49
CA LYS A 172 0.79 1.78 21.21
C LYS A 172 0.84 0.48 20.44
N VAL A 173 0.92 0.53 19.11
CA VAL A 173 0.78 -0.67 18.27
C VAL A 173 1.79 -0.66 17.13
N PRO A 174 3.06 -1.04 17.40
CA PRO A 174 4.08 -1.09 16.37
C PRO A 174 3.69 -2.07 15.26
N CYS A 175 4.00 -1.69 14.04
CA CYS A 175 3.70 -2.48 12.85
C CYS A 175 4.98 -3.08 12.25
N GLN A 176 4.87 -4.30 11.71
CA GLN A 176 5.98 -4.98 11.04
C GLN A 176 5.59 -5.37 9.62
N VAL A 177 6.45 -5.05 8.65
CA VAL A 177 6.30 -5.50 7.26
C VAL A 177 6.56 -7.00 7.21
N VAL A 178 5.61 -7.71 6.65
CA VAL A 178 5.66 -9.17 6.47
C VAL A 178 5.59 -9.57 4.99
N TYR A 179 5.17 -8.64 4.12
CA TYR A 179 5.09 -8.87 2.68
C TYR A 179 5.12 -7.54 1.92
N VAL A 180 5.71 -7.54 0.73
CA VAL A 180 5.72 -6.41 -0.19
C VAL A 180 5.15 -6.83 -1.55
N GLY A 181 4.24 -6.05 -2.10
CA GLY A 181 3.60 -6.33 -3.38
C GLY A 181 3.39 -5.08 -4.24
N THR A 182 2.80 -5.30 -5.41
CA THR A 182 2.40 -4.26 -6.36
C THR A 182 0.88 -4.25 -6.43
N THR A 183 0.26 -3.07 -6.47
CA THR A 183 -1.20 -2.96 -6.57
C THR A 183 -1.73 -3.31 -7.96
N PHE A 184 -0.89 -3.29 -9.00
CA PHE A 184 -1.29 -3.63 -10.35
C PHE A 184 -1.86 -5.05 -10.42
N ASP A 185 -3.17 -5.12 -10.58
CA ASP A 185 -3.95 -6.34 -10.50
C ASP A 185 -5.16 -6.23 -11.43
N PRO A 186 -5.04 -6.70 -12.69
CA PRO A 186 -6.12 -6.62 -13.67
C PRO A 186 -7.42 -7.31 -13.23
N GLU A 187 -7.33 -8.25 -12.29
CA GLU A 187 -8.48 -9.00 -11.77
C GLU A 187 -9.06 -8.39 -10.48
N ALA A 188 -8.44 -7.32 -9.97
CA ALA A 188 -8.80 -6.66 -8.72
C ALA A 188 -8.89 -7.63 -7.53
N GLN A 189 -7.99 -8.62 -7.48
CA GLN A 189 -7.88 -9.58 -6.38
C GLN A 189 -7.51 -8.88 -5.06
N LEU A 190 -6.63 -7.87 -5.05
CA LEU A 190 -6.25 -7.15 -3.83
C LEU A 190 -7.46 -6.46 -3.17
N SER A 191 -8.22 -5.66 -3.92
CA SER A 191 -9.38 -4.91 -3.40
C SER A 191 -10.55 -5.81 -2.99
N ARG A 192 -10.59 -7.03 -3.53
CA ARG A 192 -11.58 -8.06 -3.19
C ARG A 192 -11.08 -9.05 -2.12
N ALA A 193 -9.90 -8.84 -1.52
CA ALA A 193 -9.24 -9.76 -0.60
C ALA A 193 -9.10 -11.20 -1.12
N ARG A 194 -8.88 -11.33 -2.44
CA ARG A 194 -8.68 -12.60 -3.17
C ARG A 194 -7.24 -12.87 -3.55
N LEU A 195 -6.31 -11.96 -3.23
CA LEU A 195 -4.90 -12.16 -3.54
C LEU A 195 -4.35 -13.36 -2.75
N PRO A 196 -3.94 -14.48 -3.40
CA PRO A 196 -3.68 -15.73 -2.70
C PRO A 196 -2.56 -15.66 -1.65
N ALA A 197 -1.55 -14.81 -1.87
CA ALA A 197 -0.47 -14.60 -0.91
C ALA A 197 -0.98 -13.99 0.40
N LEU A 198 -1.87 -12.99 0.30
CA LEU A 198 -2.45 -12.30 1.46
C LEU A 198 -3.47 -13.17 2.17
N GLN A 199 -4.27 -13.95 1.44
CA GLN A 199 -5.19 -14.91 2.04
C GLN A 199 -4.45 -15.95 2.90
N LYS A 200 -3.33 -16.48 2.39
CA LYS A 200 -2.48 -17.42 3.16
C LYS A 200 -1.86 -16.76 4.38
N LEU A 201 -1.43 -15.51 4.25
CA LEU A 201 -0.83 -14.74 5.33
C LEU A 201 -1.86 -14.46 6.43
N HIS A 202 -3.03 -13.95 6.05
CA HIS A 202 -4.15 -13.71 6.95
C HIS A 202 -4.60 -15.01 7.64
N ALA A 203 -4.75 -16.12 6.90
CA ALA A 203 -5.09 -17.42 7.47
C ALA A 203 -4.02 -17.97 8.43
N ARG A 204 -2.74 -17.63 8.22
CA ARG A 204 -1.63 -18.01 9.13
C ARG A 204 -1.69 -17.21 10.43
N HIS A 205 -2.03 -15.94 10.34
CA HIS A 205 -2.03 -15.01 11.48
C HIS A 205 -3.31 -15.11 12.32
N LYS A 206 -4.42 -15.60 11.74
CA LYS A 206 -5.70 -15.81 12.42
C LYS A 206 -6.12 -14.59 13.25
N GLU A 207 -6.64 -14.81 14.45
CA GLU A 207 -7.05 -13.78 15.40
C GLU A 207 -5.87 -13.20 16.20
N ASP A 208 -4.65 -13.71 15.99
CA ASP A 208 -3.49 -13.36 16.81
C ASP A 208 -2.83 -12.05 16.37
N LEU A 209 -3.04 -11.62 15.11
CA LEU A 209 -2.51 -10.37 14.56
C LEU A 209 -3.52 -9.67 13.66
N ASP A 210 -3.57 -8.34 13.78
CA ASP A 210 -4.24 -7.52 12.76
C ASP A 210 -3.35 -7.43 11.52
N THR A 211 -3.96 -7.49 10.34
CA THR A 211 -3.29 -7.30 9.06
C THR A 211 -3.68 -5.94 8.47
N LEU A 212 -2.70 -5.12 8.12
CA LEU A 212 -2.88 -3.82 7.47
C LEU A 212 -2.22 -3.80 6.09
N LEU A 213 -2.71 -2.92 5.21
CA LEU A 213 -2.11 -2.61 3.91
C LEU A 213 -1.64 -1.17 3.88
N LEU A 214 -0.35 -0.96 3.67
CA LEU A 214 0.22 0.36 3.39
C LEU A 214 0.44 0.50 1.88
N VAL A 215 -0.49 1.17 1.20
CA VAL A 215 -0.40 1.48 -0.23
C VAL A 215 0.39 2.77 -0.43
N GLN A 216 1.35 2.76 -1.35
CA GLN A 216 2.35 3.80 -1.53
C GLN A 216 2.53 4.13 -3.00
N GLN A 217 2.43 5.43 -3.32
CA GLN A 217 2.87 5.99 -4.58
C GLN A 217 4.30 6.49 -4.43
N PHE A 218 5.10 6.32 -5.48
CA PHE A 218 6.49 6.77 -5.52
C PHE A 218 6.66 7.82 -6.61
N ASP A 219 7.39 8.88 -6.27
CA ASP A 219 7.97 9.82 -7.24
C ASP A 219 9.39 9.34 -7.55
N ILE A 220 9.74 9.33 -8.84
CA ILE A 220 11.04 8.84 -9.32
C ILE A 220 11.71 9.94 -10.12
N ASP A 221 12.78 10.49 -9.55
CA ASP A 221 13.69 11.39 -10.25
C ASP A 221 14.71 10.56 -11.05
N VAL A 222 14.69 10.69 -12.37
CA VAL A 222 15.59 9.98 -13.28
C VAL A 222 16.74 10.88 -13.69
N ARG A 223 17.95 10.55 -13.23
CA ARG A 223 19.20 11.18 -13.65
C ARG A 223 19.77 10.45 -14.84
N CYS A 224 19.71 11.10 -16.00
CA CYS A 224 20.18 10.58 -17.27
C CYS A 224 20.68 11.76 -18.12
N ALA A 225 21.78 11.58 -18.85
CA ALA A 225 22.31 12.63 -19.73
C ALA A 225 21.32 13.06 -20.83
N SER A 226 20.40 12.18 -21.19
CA SER A 226 19.37 12.42 -22.21
C SER A 226 18.02 12.85 -21.63
N GLY A 227 17.89 12.98 -20.30
CA GLY A 227 16.63 13.28 -19.62
C GLY A 227 15.82 12.03 -19.23
N ASP A 228 14.68 12.24 -18.58
CA ASP A 228 13.76 11.17 -18.19
C ASP A 228 12.96 10.69 -19.43
N PRO A 229 13.02 9.39 -19.80
CA PRO A 229 12.15 8.84 -20.84
C PRO A 229 10.67 9.15 -20.66
N ALA A 230 10.16 9.21 -19.43
CA ALA A 230 8.74 9.51 -19.15
C ALA A 230 8.33 10.93 -19.58
N SER A 231 9.29 11.85 -19.78
CA SER A 231 9.04 13.22 -20.26
C SER A 231 8.95 13.31 -21.79
N MET A 232 9.21 12.24 -22.52
CA MET A 232 9.11 12.24 -23.99
C MET A 232 7.65 12.34 -24.45
N PRO A 233 7.35 13.10 -25.53
CA PRO A 233 6.00 13.18 -26.09
C PRO A 233 5.39 11.82 -26.47
N HIS A 234 6.19 10.90 -27.03
CA HIS A 234 5.73 9.55 -27.38
C HIS A 234 5.27 8.75 -26.14
N ASN A 235 5.96 8.95 -25.02
CA ASN A 235 5.68 8.25 -23.76
C ASN A 235 4.55 8.88 -22.95
N ALA A 236 3.98 10.01 -23.39
CA ALA A 236 2.78 10.59 -22.79
C ALA A 236 1.52 9.72 -23.03
N HIS A 237 1.56 8.78 -23.98
CA HIS A 237 0.47 7.84 -24.21
C HIS A 237 0.28 6.90 -23.00
N PRO A 238 -0.95 6.68 -22.48
CA PRO A 238 -1.18 5.93 -21.23
C PRO A 238 -0.57 4.52 -21.20
N ARG A 239 -0.55 3.81 -22.34
CA ARG A 239 0.06 2.47 -22.43
C ARG A 239 1.58 2.51 -22.26
N ALA A 240 2.26 3.43 -22.94
CA ALA A 240 3.71 3.58 -22.83
C ALA A 240 4.11 4.03 -21.42
N ALA A 241 3.39 5.00 -20.86
CA ALA A 241 3.55 5.45 -19.48
C ALA A 241 3.36 4.31 -18.47
N ALA A 242 2.33 3.48 -18.63
CA ALA A 242 2.08 2.34 -17.76
C ALA A 242 3.21 1.30 -17.82
N ILE A 243 3.77 1.01 -19.00
CA ILE A 243 4.91 0.10 -19.15
C ILE A 243 6.13 0.65 -18.40
N LEU A 244 6.50 1.93 -18.63
CA LEU A 244 7.63 2.55 -17.94
C LEU A 244 7.45 2.56 -16.42
N GLN A 245 6.25 2.91 -15.94
CA GLN A 245 5.95 2.89 -14.51
C GLN A 245 6.00 1.47 -13.95
N GLY A 246 5.48 0.48 -14.66
CA GLY A 246 5.52 -0.92 -14.25
C GLY A 246 6.94 -1.45 -14.09
N GLU A 247 7.83 -1.12 -15.02
CA GLU A 247 9.25 -1.49 -14.94
C GLU A 247 9.96 -0.84 -13.75
N ARG A 248 9.71 0.45 -13.53
CA ARG A 248 10.21 1.18 -12.35
C ARG A 248 9.76 0.52 -11.05
N MET A 249 8.46 0.27 -10.93
CA MET A 249 7.90 -0.36 -9.73
C MET A 249 8.38 -1.79 -9.53
N GLU A 250 8.66 -2.55 -10.59
CA GLU A 250 9.20 -3.90 -10.45
C GLU A 250 10.59 -3.89 -9.80
N LEU A 251 11.46 -2.95 -10.20
CA LEU A 251 12.79 -2.76 -9.61
C LEU A 251 12.71 -2.30 -8.15
N LEU A 252 11.85 -1.33 -7.86
CA LEU A 252 11.64 -0.85 -6.49
C LEU A 252 11.06 -1.96 -5.60
N ALA A 253 10.06 -2.70 -6.09
CA ALA A 253 9.47 -3.82 -5.36
C ALA A 253 10.52 -4.89 -5.05
N ALA A 254 11.37 -5.26 -6.01
CA ALA A 254 12.43 -6.24 -5.80
C ALA A 254 13.44 -5.81 -4.71
N ALA A 255 13.84 -4.53 -4.69
CA ALA A 255 14.66 -3.97 -3.63
C ALA A 255 13.97 -4.05 -2.26
N LEU A 256 12.71 -3.63 -2.19
CA LEU A 256 11.95 -3.59 -0.93
C LEU A 256 11.65 -4.99 -0.38
N ILE A 257 11.44 -5.97 -1.25
CA ILE A 257 11.33 -7.37 -0.86
C ILE A 257 12.64 -7.87 -0.29
N ARG A 258 13.76 -7.57 -0.96
CA ARG A 258 15.10 -7.95 -0.47
C ARG A 258 15.38 -7.33 0.90
N HIS A 259 15.00 -6.07 1.10
CA HIS A 259 15.16 -5.34 2.35
C HIS A 259 14.26 -5.91 3.46
N PHE A 260 12.94 -5.87 3.29
CA PHE A 260 11.99 -6.18 4.36
C PHE A 260 11.72 -7.67 4.54
N GLU A 261 11.64 -8.46 3.47
CA GLU A 261 11.38 -9.92 3.56
C GLU A 261 12.65 -10.76 3.64
N GLY A 262 13.80 -10.18 3.29
CA GLY A 262 15.10 -10.83 3.30
C GLY A 262 15.43 -11.69 2.07
N PRO A 263 16.66 -12.24 1.99
CA PRO A 263 17.18 -12.96 0.82
C PRO A 263 16.47 -14.30 0.55
N ALA A 264 15.98 -14.95 1.60
CA ALA A 264 15.39 -16.28 1.57
C ALA A 264 13.92 -16.24 2.03
N SER A 265 13.17 -15.22 1.59
CA SER A 265 11.78 -15.02 1.98
C SER A 265 10.98 -16.33 1.86
N ALA A 266 10.56 -16.86 3.02
CA ALA A 266 9.80 -18.11 3.13
C ALA A 266 8.39 -17.99 2.53
N THR A 267 7.95 -16.77 2.21
CA THR A 267 6.64 -16.49 1.62
C THR A 267 6.62 -16.70 0.11
N ARG A 268 7.79 -16.79 -0.54
CA ARG A 268 7.90 -16.85 -2.01
C ARG A 268 8.40 -18.19 -2.52
N LYS A 269 7.75 -18.71 -3.56
CA LYS A 269 8.16 -19.96 -4.21
C LYS A 269 9.43 -19.76 -5.05
N PRO A 270 10.25 -20.80 -5.25
CA PRO A 270 11.42 -20.71 -6.14
C PRO A 270 11.09 -20.20 -7.55
N GLN A 271 9.97 -20.64 -8.13
CA GLN A 271 9.52 -20.20 -9.45
C GLN A 271 9.18 -18.70 -9.49
N GLU A 272 8.54 -18.17 -8.44
CA GLU A 272 8.22 -16.74 -8.33
C GLU A 272 9.49 -15.89 -8.22
N ARG A 273 10.50 -16.39 -7.50
CA ARG A 273 11.82 -15.73 -7.41
C ARG A 273 12.52 -15.71 -8.77
N GLN A 274 12.49 -16.81 -9.50
CA GLN A 274 13.09 -16.90 -10.82
C GLN A 274 12.41 -15.96 -11.83
N ALA A 275 11.08 -15.98 -11.91
CA ALA A 275 10.32 -15.08 -12.77
C ALA A 275 10.56 -13.60 -12.42
N ARG A 276 10.76 -13.27 -11.14
CA ARG A 276 11.14 -11.93 -10.72
C ARG A 276 12.54 -11.55 -11.19
N ARG A 277 13.54 -12.43 -11.07
CA ARG A 277 14.90 -12.18 -11.57
C ARG A 277 14.93 -11.86 -13.06
N GLU A 278 14.16 -12.61 -13.85
CA GLU A 278 14.01 -12.37 -15.29
C GLU A 278 13.39 -10.99 -15.55
N ARG A 279 12.32 -10.62 -14.85
CA ARG A 279 11.68 -9.29 -15.00
C ARG A 279 12.57 -8.14 -14.54
N VAL A 280 13.31 -8.31 -13.44
CA VAL A 280 14.29 -7.33 -12.95
C VAL A 280 15.42 -7.13 -13.96
N THR A 281 15.96 -8.21 -14.51
CA THR A 281 17.00 -8.16 -15.54
C THR A 281 16.49 -7.45 -16.79
N ALA A 282 15.29 -7.80 -17.25
CA ALA A 282 14.67 -7.15 -18.39
C ALA A 282 14.44 -5.65 -18.15
N ALA A 283 13.91 -5.27 -16.98
CA ALA A 283 13.68 -3.87 -16.61
C ALA A 283 14.98 -3.07 -16.46
N GLN A 284 16.04 -3.67 -15.91
CA GLN A 284 17.36 -3.05 -15.82
C GLN A 284 17.93 -2.76 -17.22
N GLN A 285 17.94 -3.76 -18.10
CA GLN A 285 18.47 -3.65 -19.47
C GLN A 285 17.66 -2.66 -20.29
N ALA A 286 16.33 -2.76 -20.19
CA ALA A 286 15.37 -1.86 -20.80
C ALA A 286 15.70 -0.38 -20.51
N ASN A 287 15.99 -0.06 -19.25
CA ASN A 287 16.19 1.31 -18.80
C ASN A 287 17.66 1.74 -18.75
N ASN A 288 18.60 0.88 -19.17
CA ASN A 288 20.04 1.06 -18.96
C ASN A 288 20.36 1.54 -17.51
N LEU A 289 19.72 0.91 -16.53
CA LEU A 289 19.78 1.31 -15.14
C LEU A 289 21.10 0.84 -14.50
N VAL A 290 21.86 1.79 -13.97
CA VAL A 290 23.12 1.53 -13.26
C VAL A 290 22.85 1.28 -11.77
N GLN A 291 22.11 2.19 -11.14
CA GLN A 291 21.82 2.17 -9.71
C GLN A 291 20.56 2.99 -9.40
N PHE A 292 19.99 2.77 -8.22
CA PHE A 292 18.90 3.59 -7.72
C PHE A 292 18.95 3.72 -6.21
N THR A 293 18.41 4.83 -5.71
CA THR A 293 18.26 5.10 -4.28
C THR A 293 16.78 5.06 -3.94
N LEU A 294 16.44 4.38 -2.84
CA LEU A 294 15.12 4.41 -2.24
C LEU A 294 15.16 5.24 -0.97
N ASP A 295 14.31 6.25 -0.89
CA ASP A 295 14.11 7.06 0.30
C ASP A 295 12.67 6.85 0.82
N LEU A 296 12.55 5.97 1.81
CA LEU A 296 11.27 5.67 2.44
C LEU A 296 11.12 6.54 3.67
N GLN A 297 10.24 7.53 3.57
CA GLN A 297 9.74 8.31 4.69
C GLN A 297 8.24 8.44 4.54
N TRP A 298 7.49 8.32 5.64
CA TRP A 298 6.03 8.34 5.61
C TRP A 298 5.47 9.48 6.48
N PRO A 299 5.65 10.74 6.08
CA PRO A 299 5.12 11.85 6.87
C PRO A 299 3.59 11.80 7.00
N ASP A 300 2.90 11.31 5.95
CA ASP A 300 1.44 11.35 5.86
C ASP A 300 0.71 10.23 6.62
N ILE A 301 1.42 9.22 7.13
CA ILE A 301 0.79 8.13 7.91
C ILE A 301 0.72 8.45 9.41
N GLY A 302 1.05 9.69 9.80
CA GLY A 302 1.09 10.14 11.19
C GLY A 302 2.22 9.43 11.95
N ALA A 303 2.05 9.21 13.25
CA ALA A 303 3.11 8.58 14.05
C ALA A 303 3.21 7.05 13.91
N TYR A 304 2.57 6.46 12.89
CA TYR A 304 2.87 5.11 12.39
C TYR A 304 4.17 5.06 11.57
N ASP A 305 5.01 6.10 11.65
CA ASP A 305 6.18 6.31 10.80
C ASP A 305 7.30 5.28 11.06
N ARG A 306 7.33 4.63 12.22
CA ARG A 306 8.34 3.63 12.58
C ARG A 306 8.02 2.25 12.04
N ILE A 307 8.41 2.01 10.79
CA ILE A 307 8.20 0.71 10.11
C ILE A 307 9.49 -0.09 10.13
N GLY A 308 9.37 -1.40 10.40
CA GLY A 308 10.47 -2.37 10.31
C GLY A 308 9.94 -3.71 9.84
N SER A 309 10.75 -4.76 9.92
CA SER A 309 10.36 -6.14 9.67
C SER A 309 11.15 -7.09 10.58
N GLY A 310 10.97 -8.40 10.44
CA GLY A 310 11.81 -9.38 11.13
C GLY A 310 13.32 -9.13 10.96
N PRO A 311 13.84 -8.98 9.73
CA PRO A 311 15.26 -8.71 9.48
C PRO A 311 15.66 -7.22 9.58
N VAL A 312 14.72 -6.27 9.64
CA VAL A 312 15.01 -4.83 9.57
C VAL A 312 14.49 -4.11 10.82
N ALA A 313 15.37 -3.41 11.53
CA ALA A 313 14.98 -2.63 12.70
C ALA A 313 13.94 -1.53 12.33
N PRO A 314 12.94 -1.27 13.21
CA PRO A 314 11.97 -0.20 12.99
C PRO A 314 12.64 1.18 12.95
N ALA A 315 12.41 1.92 11.86
CA ALA A 315 12.93 3.26 11.64
C ALA A 315 11.88 4.16 11.00
N SER A 316 11.95 5.47 11.29
CA SER A 316 11.10 6.49 10.67
C SER A 316 11.50 6.83 9.23
N ARG A 317 12.72 6.43 8.84
CA ARG A 317 13.25 6.57 7.49
C ARG A 317 14.13 5.38 7.12
N HIS A 318 13.93 4.81 5.93
CA HIS A 318 14.84 3.83 5.34
C HIS A 318 15.44 4.42 4.07
N LEU A 319 16.73 4.75 4.12
CA LEU A 319 17.48 5.20 2.95
C LEU A 319 18.34 4.04 2.44
N LEU A 320 18.11 3.63 1.19
CA LEU A 320 18.72 2.43 0.62
C LEU A 320 19.44 2.75 -0.68
N SER A 321 20.67 2.25 -0.82
CA SER A 321 21.39 2.21 -2.09
C SER A 321 21.16 0.85 -2.74
N CYS A 322 20.72 0.85 -4.00
CA CYS A 322 20.35 -0.35 -4.72
C CYS A 322 21.05 -0.42 -6.09
N PHE A 323 21.43 -1.63 -6.49
CA PHE A 323 21.87 -1.93 -7.85
C PHE A 323 21.51 -3.37 -8.20
N VAL A 324 21.52 -3.70 -9.49
CA VAL A 324 21.23 -5.06 -9.95
C VAL A 324 22.53 -5.80 -10.23
N ALA A 325 22.68 -6.99 -9.67
CA ALA A 325 23.80 -7.91 -9.91
C ALA A 325 23.27 -9.33 -10.05
N ASP A 326 23.71 -10.05 -11.09
CA ASP A 326 23.30 -11.43 -11.38
C ASP A 326 21.77 -11.63 -11.42
N GLY A 327 21.03 -10.61 -11.87
CA GLY A 327 19.57 -10.59 -11.95
C GLY A 327 18.85 -10.39 -10.60
N ASP A 328 19.59 -10.24 -9.50
CA ASP A 328 19.07 -9.87 -8.19
C ASP A 328 19.32 -8.40 -7.88
N VAL A 329 18.43 -7.80 -7.09
CA VAL A 329 18.69 -6.47 -6.51
C VAL A 329 19.53 -6.62 -5.25
N VAL A 330 20.70 -5.99 -5.25
CA VAL A 330 21.54 -5.81 -4.07
C VAL A 330 21.12 -4.53 -3.38
N VAL A 331 20.94 -4.60 -2.06
CA VAL A 331 20.45 -3.49 -1.23
C VAL A 331 21.43 -3.26 -0.07
N ALA A 332 21.84 -2.00 0.13
CA ALA A 332 22.63 -1.58 1.26
C ALA A 332 21.94 -0.39 1.96
N ALA A 333 21.77 -0.50 3.28
CA ALA A 333 21.26 0.63 4.07
C ALA A 333 22.29 1.76 4.09
N MET A 334 21.82 2.98 3.92
CA MET A 334 22.62 4.20 3.98
C MET A 334 22.32 4.93 5.29
N THR A 335 23.32 5.65 5.80
CA THR A 335 23.07 6.62 6.86
C THR A 335 22.40 7.85 6.23
N PRO A 336 21.24 8.31 6.73
CA PRO A 336 20.63 9.54 6.24
C PRO A 336 21.61 10.71 6.41
N PRO A 337 21.68 11.65 5.45
CA PRO A 337 22.46 12.87 5.65
C PRO A 337 21.95 13.60 6.90
N GLU A 338 22.87 14.14 7.71
CA GLU A 338 22.49 14.95 8.87
C GLU A 338 21.59 16.11 8.41
N PRO A 339 20.50 16.41 9.15
CA PRO A 339 19.67 17.56 8.81
C PRO A 339 20.54 18.82 8.84
N PRO A 340 20.35 19.76 7.90
CA PRO A 340 21.09 21.01 7.92
C PRO A 340 20.87 21.71 9.27
N VAL A 341 21.97 22.10 9.90
CA VAL A 341 21.98 22.78 11.20
C VAL A 341 21.08 24.02 11.13
N GLY A 342 19.90 23.97 11.75
CA GLY A 342 18.97 25.10 11.82
C GLY A 342 17.48 24.76 11.65
N THR A 343 17.13 23.59 11.13
CA THR A 343 15.72 23.24 10.92
C THR A 343 15.10 22.67 12.19
N ARG A 344 14.56 23.53 13.07
CA ARG A 344 13.65 23.07 14.14
C ARG A 344 12.34 22.62 13.48
N LEU A 345 12.09 21.31 13.46
CA LEU A 345 10.77 20.76 13.17
C LEU A 345 9.80 21.29 14.24
N ARG A 346 8.81 22.06 13.81
CA ARG A 346 7.66 22.41 14.66
C ARG A 346 6.80 21.14 14.74
N HIS A 347 6.76 20.53 15.92
CA HIS A 347 5.80 19.49 16.27
C HIS A 347 4.40 20.08 16.41
#